data_AF-A0ABD3FJ92-F1
#
_entry.id   AF-A0ABD3FJ92-F1
#
_cell.length_a   1.000
_cell.length_b   1.000
_cell.length_c   1.000
_cell.angle_alpha   90.00
_cell.angle_beta   90.00
_cell.angle_gamma   90.00
#
_symmetry.space_group_name_H-M   'P 1'
#
loop_
_entity.id
_entity.type
_entity.pdbx_description
1 polymer ?
#
loop_
_entity_poly.entity_id
_entity_poly.type
_entity_poly.pdbx_seq_one_letter_code
_entity_poly.pdbx_strand_id
1 'polypeptide(L)'
;MPMYIDTSIIIMSFVLTFGKHKSKTIQEVYSSDPGYCRWLSNQKSLIEDNSEIGKFLAEKFVNDDGSFLMTWGKYKLKTIKQIQAIDTKYLEWLSKNEFVQTKMPKLKAEVDELLK
;
A
#
# COMPACT_ATOMS: atom_id res chain seq x y z
N MET A 1 20.51 29.08 -18.90
CA MET A 1 19.07 29.36 -18.73
C MET A 1 18.50 28.26 -17.85
N PRO A 2 18.24 28.51 -16.57
CA PRO A 2 17.57 27.53 -15.73
C PRO A 2 16.08 27.57 -16.04
N MET A 3 15.55 26.43 -16.51
CA MET A 3 14.13 26.18 -16.69
C MET A 3 13.49 26.30 -15.30
N TYR A 4 12.77 27.40 -15.04
CA TYR A 4 11.91 27.52 -13.86
C TYR A 4 10.78 26.52 -14.07
N ILE A 5 11.02 25.28 -13.68
CA ILE A 5 9.97 24.30 -13.48
C ILE A 5 9.22 24.83 -12.27
N ASP A 6 8.12 25.52 -12.54
CA ASP A 6 7.27 26.14 -11.54
C ASP A 6 6.93 25.07 -10.49
N THR A 7 7.59 25.18 -9.34
CA THR A 7 7.48 24.18 -8.26
C THR A 7 6.03 24.10 -7.78
N SER A 8 5.24 25.15 -7.99
CA SER A 8 3.81 25.21 -7.70
C SER A 8 2.98 24.28 -8.59
N ILE A 9 3.37 24.01 -9.84
CA ILE A 9 2.68 23.04 -10.70
C ILE A 9 2.91 21.60 -10.23
N ILE A 10 4.14 21.25 -9.85
CA ILE A 10 4.47 19.90 -9.34
C ILE A 10 3.76 19.65 -8.00
N ILE A 11 3.71 20.66 -7.12
CA ILE A 11 3.04 20.54 -5.81
C ILE A 11 1.53 20.36 -6.02
N MET A 12 0.90 21.06 -6.95
CA MET A 12 -0.55 20.96 -7.20
C MET A 12 -0.96 19.53 -7.61
N SER A 13 -0.15 18.86 -8.43
CA SER A 13 -0.40 17.48 -8.89
C SER A 13 -0.35 16.44 -7.77
N PHE A 14 0.37 16.72 -6.68
CA PHE A 14 0.50 15.82 -5.54
C PHE A 14 -0.54 16.07 -4.44
N VAL A 15 -1.28 17.17 -4.50
CA VAL A 15 -2.28 17.56 -3.50
C VAL A 15 -3.63 16.92 -3.80
N LEU A 16 -4.22 16.26 -2.81
CA LEU A 16 -5.58 15.75 -2.90
C LEU A 16 -6.56 16.92 -2.93
N THR A 17 -7.28 17.08 -4.04
CA THR A 17 -8.32 18.12 -4.18
C THR A 17 -9.67 17.69 -3.59
N PHE A 18 -9.77 16.45 -3.12
CA PHE A 18 -11.00 15.83 -2.63
C PHE A 18 -10.78 14.94 -1.39
N GLY A 19 -11.89 14.51 -0.79
CA GLY A 19 -11.89 13.55 0.31
C GLY A 19 -11.54 14.13 1.69
N LYS A 20 -11.25 13.24 2.65
CA LYS A 20 -11.00 13.59 4.06
C LYS A 20 -9.69 14.36 4.27
N HIS A 21 -8.72 14.16 3.37
CA HIS A 21 -7.40 14.79 3.41
C HIS A 21 -7.24 15.85 2.32
N LYS A 22 -8.33 16.55 1.98
CA LYS A 22 -8.32 17.66 1.01
C LYS A 22 -7.25 18.70 1.37
N SER A 23 -6.54 19.19 0.35
CA SER A 23 -5.42 20.13 0.45
C SER A 23 -4.14 19.57 1.10
N LYS A 24 -4.06 18.26 1.36
CA LYS A 24 -2.81 17.59 1.77
C LYS A 24 -2.18 16.85 0.60
N THR A 25 -0.85 16.75 0.60
CA THR A 25 -0.11 15.97 -0.40
C THR A 25 -0.27 14.48 -0.14
N ILE A 26 -0.24 13.67 -1.20
CA ILE A 26 -0.35 12.22 -1.06
C ILE A 26 0.80 11.64 -0.23
N GLN A 27 1.96 12.27 -0.21
CA GLN A 27 3.09 11.91 0.67
C GLN A 27 2.75 12.13 2.15
N GLU A 28 2.19 13.27 2.51
CA GLU A 28 1.78 13.57 3.89
C GLU A 28 0.68 12.62 4.36
N VAL A 29 -0.26 12.31 3.46
CA VAL A 29 -1.32 11.34 3.72
C VAL A 29 -0.77 9.93 3.81
N TYR A 30 0.25 9.57 3.04
CA TYR A 30 0.89 8.26 3.13
C TYR A 30 1.62 8.09 4.48
N SER A 31 2.29 9.14 4.95
CA SER A 31 2.96 9.15 6.25
C SER A 31 1.97 9.16 7.42
N SER A 32 0.86 9.88 7.30
CA SER A 32 -0.15 10.01 8.36
C SER A 32 -1.17 8.85 8.37
N ASP A 33 -1.61 8.41 7.20
CA ASP A 33 -2.67 7.42 7.00
C ASP A 33 -2.42 6.61 5.70
N PRO A 34 -1.51 5.63 5.72
CA PRO A 34 -1.24 4.77 4.57
C PRO A 34 -2.46 3.94 4.14
N GLY A 35 -3.44 3.78 5.05
CA GLY A 35 -4.75 3.18 4.76
C GLY A 35 -5.57 3.98 3.77
N TYR A 36 -5.59 5.30 3.93
CA TYR A 36 -6.28 6.20 3.03
C TYR A 36 -5.67 6.18 1.63
N CYS A 37 -4.33 6.24 1.53
CA CYS A 37 -3.62 6.12 0.25
C CYS A 37 -3.98 4.84 -0.51
N ARG A 38 -4.12 3.73 0.22
CA ARG A 38 -4.51 2.46 -0.38
C ARG A 38 -5.96 2.42 -0.85
N TRP A 39 -6.89 2.88 -0.01
CA TRP A 39 -8.28 3.02 -0.42
C TRP A 39 -8.36 3.87 -1.68
N LEU A 40 -7.65 4.99 -1.68
CA LEU A 40 -7.55 5.93 -2.79
C LEU A 40 -6.96 5.27 -4.05
N SER A 41 -5.92 4.44 -3.92
CA SER A 41 -5.35 3.66 -5.01
C SER A 41 -6.33 2.66 -5.61
N ASN A 42 -7.29 2.18 -4.81
CA ASN A 42 -8.35 1.29 -5.29
C ASN A 42 -9.53 2.08 -5.92
N GLN A 43 -9.60 3.40 -5.73
CA GLN A 43 -10.64 4.25 -6.29
C GLN A 43 -10.22 4.79 -7.68
N LYS A 44 -10.33 3.92 -8.70
CA LYS A 44 -10.06 4.28 -10.11
C LYS A 44 -10.95 5.42 -10.66
N SER A 45 -12.08 5.67 -10.01
CA SER A 45 -12.99 6.78 -10.36
C SER A 45 -12.59 8.11 -9.73
N LEU A 46 -11.73 8.11 -8.70
CA LEU A 46 -11.32 9.32 -7.98
C LEU A 46 -9.92 9.77 -8.36
N ILE A 47 -9.04 8.80 -8.66
CA ILE A 47 -7.71 9.05 -9.19
C ILE A 47 -7.60 8.34 -10.53
N GLU A 48 -7.35 9.11 -11.58
CA GLU A 48 -6.95 8.52 -12.86
C GLU A 48 -5.56 7.89 -12.71
N ASP A 49 -5.39 6.67 -13.19
CA ASP A 49 -4.12 5.91 -13.15
C ASP A 49 -2.95 6.70 -13.78
N ASN A 50 -3.24 7.58 -14.73
CA ASN A 50 -2.27 8.45 -15.40
C ASN A 50 -1.88 9.71 -14.60
N SER A 51 -2.59 10.02 -13.52
CA SER A 51 -2.28 11.15 -12.64
C SER A 51 -1.01 10.89 -11.83
N GLU A 52 -0.30 11.94 -11.41
CA GLU A 52 0.91 11.81 -10.59
C GLU A 52 0.63 11.13 -9.25
N ILE A 53 -0.55 11.36 -8.67
CA ILE A 53 -1.02 10.67 -7.46
C ILE A 53 -1.22 9.18 -7.74
N GLY A 54 -1.83 8.86 -8.88
CA GLY A 54 -2.05 7.47 -9.33
C GLY A 54 -0.73 6.75 -9.52
N LYS A 55 0.24 7.39 -10.19
CA LYS A 55 1.61 6.87 -10.36
C LYS A 55 2.37 6.74 -9.06
N PHE A 56 2.26 7.70 -8.15
CA PHE A 56 2.90 7.63 -6.83
C PHE A 56 2.32 6.48 -6.01
N LEU A 57 0.99 6.34 -5.99
CA LEU A 57 0.32 5.25 -5.30
C LEU A 57 0.65 3.92 -5.96
N ALA A 58 0.59 3.84 -7.28
CA ALA A 58 1.05 2.69 -8.04
C ALA A 58 2.49 2.38 -7.63
N GLU A 59 3.46 3.25 -7.80
CA GLU A 59 4.86 3.00 -7.40
C GLU A 59 5.00 2.51 -5.94
N LYS A 60 4.26 3.09 -4.99
CA LYS A 60 4.29 2.68 -3.58
C LYS A 60 3.58 1.34 -3.31
N PHE A 61 2.61 0.97 -4.13
CA PHE A 61 1.77 -0.24 -3.97
C PHE A 61 1.95 -1.27 -5.12
N VAL A 62 2.84 -1.02 -6.09
CA VAL A 62 3.09 -1.80 -7.33
C VAL A 62 3.77 -3.12 -7.04
N ASN A 63 4.25 -3.32 -5.82
CA ASN A 63 4.73 -4.61 -5.35
C ASN A 63 3.57 -5.52 -4.89
N ASP A 64 2.41 -5.43 -5.53
CA ASP A 64 1.38 -6.45 -5.45
C ASP A 64 1.87 -7.63 -6.30
N ASP A 65 2.79 -8.41 -5.71
CA ASP A 65 3.45 -9.57 -6.30
C ASP A 65 2.48 -10.75 -6.52
N GLY A 66 1.19 -10.46 -6.71
CA GLY A 66 0.06 -11.40 -6.68
C GLY A 66 -0.11 -12.13 -5.34
N SER A 67 0.75 -11.85 -4.36
CA SER A 67 0.78 -12.53 -3.07
C SER A 67 -0.29 -12.00 -2.14
N PHE A 68 -0.71 -12.83 -1.20
CA PHE A 68 -1.75 -12.51 -0.26
C PHE A 68 -1.43 -11.21 0.47
N LEU A 69 -2.40 -10.32 0.42
CA LEU A 69 -2.30 -9.02 1.00
C LEU A 69 -2.87 -9.02 2.41
N MET A 70 -2.09 -8.58 3.40
CA MET A 70 -2.60 -8.37 4.74
C MET A 70 -3.61 -7.23 4.79
N THR A 71 -4.87 -7.55 5.05
CA THR A 71 -5.94 -6.57 5.29
C THR A 71 -6.11 -6.23 6.77
N TRP A 72 -5.31 -6.84 7.65
CA TRP A 72 -5.35 -6.72 9.11
C TRP A 72 -3.97 -7.00 9.73
N GLY A 73 -3.81 -6.72 11.03
CA GLY A 73 -2.56 -6.97 11.78
C GLY A 73 -1.52 -5.86 11.71
N LYS A 74 -0.32 -6.12 12.25
CA LYS A 74 0.81 -5.16 12.36
C LYS A 74 1.29 -4.67 10.99
N TYR A 75 1.27 -5.55 10.00
CA TYR A 75 1.71 -5.28 8.63
C TYR A 75 0.53 -5.12 7.67
N LYS A 76 -0.54 -4.45 8.15
CA LYS A 76 -1.70 -4.10 7.31
C LYS A 76 -1.20 -3.38 6.05
N LEU A 77 -1.75 -3.77 4.91
CA LEU A 77 -1.44 -3.24 3.58
C LEU A 77 -0.08 -3.66 3.01
N LYS A 78 0.60 -4.63 3.62
CA LYS A 78 1.76 -5.29 3.03
C LYS A 78 1.40 -6.68 2.54
N THR A 79 2.09 -7.15 1.52
CA THR A 79 1.97 -8.52 1.02
C THR A 79 2.77 -9.47 1.90
N ILE A 80 2.40 -10.74 1.92
CA ILE A 80 3.11 -11.77 2.72
C ILE A 80 4.59 -11.85 2.33
N LYS A 81 4.94 -11.70 1.04
CA LYS A 81 6.34 -11.62 0.58
C LYS A 81 7.08 -10.41 1.14
N GLN A 82 6.45 -9.23 1.18
CA GLN A 82 7.06 -8.06 1.81
C GLN A 82 7.30 -8.29 3.31
N ILE A 83 6.34 -8.93 3.99
CA ILE A 83 6.47 -9.25 5.42
C ILE A 83 7.58 -10.28 5.64
N GLN A 84 7.72 -11.29 4.77
CA GLN A 84 8.81 -12.26 4.82
C GLN A 84 10.19 -11.59 4.85
N ALA A 85 10.39 -10.60 3.98
CA ALA A 85 11.64 -9.86 3.84
C ALA A 85 11.93 -8.90 5.00
N ILE A 86 10.88 -8.41 5.67
CA ILE A 86 11.00 -7.46 6.78
C ILE A 86 11.11 -8.18 8.13
N ASP A 87 10.25 -9.17 8.35
CA ASP A 87 10.06 -9.86 9.63
C ASP A 87 9.54 -11.29 9.41
N THR A 88 10.48 -12.22 9.22
CA THR A 88 10.18 -13.65 9.05
C THR A 88 9.53 -14.26 10.30
N LYS A 89 9.86 -13.77 11.50
CA LYS A 89 9.24 -14.24 12.76
C LYS A 89 7.76 -13.93 12.82
N TYR A 90 7.33 -12.82 12.24
CA TYR A 90 5.91 -12.52 12.11
C TYR A 90 5.19 -13.56 11.25
N LEU A 91 5.80 -14.06 10.17
CA LEU A 91 5.21 -15.13 9.36
C LEU A 91 5.10 -16.45 10.10
N GLU A 92 6.11 -16.83 10.88
CA GLU A 92 6.04 -18.02 11.74
C GLU A 92 4.90 -17.92 12.76
N TRP A 93 4.74 -16.75 13.38
CA TRP A 93 3.62 -16.48 14.28
C TRP A 93 2.28 -16.51 13.51
N LEU A 94 2.23 -15.90 12.32
CA LEU A 94 1.04 -15.82 11.49
C LEU A 94 0.56 -17.21 11.04
N SER A 95 1.48 -18.12 10.72
CA SER A 95 1.19 -19.51 10.37
C SER A 95 0.55 -20.30 11.53
N LYS A 96 1.00 -20.04 12.76
CA LYS A 96 0.49 -20.67 13.98
C LYS A 96 -0.84 -20.09 14.46
N ASN A 97 -1.19 -18.88 14.01
CA ASN A 97 -2.39 -18.18 14.45
C ASN A 97 -3.68 -18.92 14.03
N GLU A 98 -4.58 -19.16 14.98
CA GLU A 98 -5.82 -19.92 14.77
C GLU A 98 -6.70 -19.29 13.67
N PHE A 99 -6.80 -17.96 13.63
CA PHE A 99 -7.56 -17.26 12.60
C PHE A 99 -7.09 -17.58 11.18
N VAL A 100 -5.78 -17.67 10.95
CA VAL A 100 -5.22 -17.98 9.64
C VAL A 100 -5.49 -19.44 9.29
N GLN A 101 -5.33 -20.34 10.25
CA GLN A 101 -5.56 -21.77 10.07
C GLN A 101 -7.04 -22.09 9.78
N THR A 102 -7.97 -21.41 10.44
CA THR A 102 -9.41 -21.70 10.32
C THR A 102 -10.09 -20.90 9.21
N LYS A 103 -9.75 -19.61 9.06
CA LYS A 103 -10.49 -18.69 8.18
C LYS A 103 -9.81 -18.47 6.83
N MET A 104 -8.51 -18.75 6.68
CA MET A 104 -7.78 -18.40 5.46
C MET A 104 -6.79 -19.49 5.02
N PRO A 105 -7.30 -20.59 4.43
CA PRO A 105 -6.45 -21.68 3.93
C PRO A 105 -5.47 -21.23 2.83
N LYS A 106 -5.88 -20.28 1.97
CA LYS A 106 -5.02 -19.71 0.91
C LYS A 106 -3.81 -18.97 1.49
N LEU A 107 -4.04 -18.13 2.51
CA LEU A 107 -2.99 -17.41 3.20
C LEU A 107 -2.03 -18.38 3.90
N LYS A 108 -2.57 -19.40 4.59
CA LYS A 108 -1.75 -20.40 5.27
C LYS A 108 -0.81 -21.11 4.29
N ALA A 109 -1.33 -21.57 3.15
CA ALA A 109 -0.53 -22.26 2.13
C ALA A 109 0.61 -21.39 1.61
N GLU A 110 0.35 -20.11 1.37
CA GLU A 110 1.38 -19.19 0.87
C GLU A 110 2.42 -18.83 1.94
N VAL A 111 2.02 -18.68 3.19
CA VAL A 111 2.95 -18.50 4.32
C VAL A 111 3.82 -19.75 4.51
N ASP A 112 3.25 -20.95 4.40
CA ASP A 112 3.97 -22.23 4.49
C ASP A 112 4.99 -22.39 3.35
N GLU A 113 4.60 -22.06 2.11
CA GLU A 113 5.50 -22.08 0.95
C GLU A 113 6.67 -21.11 1.11
N LEU A 114 6.44 -19.93 1.69
CA LEU A 114 7.47 -18.93 1.93
C LEU A 114 8.37 -19.22 3.14
N LEU A 115 7.95 -20.08 4.06
CA LEU A 115 8.76 -20.50 5.23
C LEU A 115 9.55 -21.79 4.98
N LYS A 116 9.40 -22.40 3.80
CA LYS A 116 10.04 -23.65 3.40
C LYS A 116 11.49 -23.43 2.93
#